data_AF-A0A0F8YB24-F1
#
_entry.id   AF-A0A0F8YB24-F1
#
_cell.length_a   1.000
_cell.length_b   1.000
_cell.length_c   1.000
_cell.angle_alpha   90.00
_cell.angle_beta   90.00
_cell.angle_gamma   90.00
#
_symmetry.space_group_name_H-M   'P 1'
#
loop_
_entity.id
_entity.type
_entity.pdbx_description
1 polymer ?
#
loop_
_entity_poly.entity_id
_entity_poly.type
_entity_poly.pdbx_seq_one_letter_code
_entity_poly.pdbx_strand_id
1 'polypeptide(L)' 'VIKKQQFIEIPPRVEYSLTESGKDLTTIFKDLEAWGRKWGEKSFT' A
#
# COMPACT_ATOMS: atom_id res chain seq x y z
N VAL A 1 -8.28 5.48 3.71
CA VAL A 1 -7.08 4.75 3.26
C VAL A 1 -7.36 3.98 1.98
N ILE A 2 -8.40 3.14 1.92
CA ILE A 2 -8.81 2.42 0.70
C ILE A 2 -10.15 2.94 0.19
N LYS A 3 -10.26 3.15 -1.13
CA LYS A 3 -11.49 3.42 -1.86
C LYS A 3 -11.88 2.18 -2.65
N LYS A 4 -13.13 1.74 -2.46
CA LYS A 4 -13.76 0.66 -3.24
C LYS A 4 -14.60 1.27 -4.36
N GLN A 5 -14.47 0.76 -5.58
CA GLN A 5 -15.29 1.13 -6.72
C GLN A 5 -15.88 -0.12 -7.36
N GLN A 6 -17.20 -0.13 -7.55
CA GLN A 6 -17.92 -1.24 -8.17
C GLN A 6 -18.36 -0.85 -9.58
N PHE A 7 -18.12 -1.72 -10.54
CA PHE A 7 -18.53 -1.56 -11.92
C PHE A 7 -19.62 -2.59 -12.23
N ILE A 8 -20.79 -2.08 -12.60
CA ILE A 8 -21.95 -2.91 -12.94
C ILE A 8 -21.89 -3.19 -14.45
N GLU A 9 -20.85 -3.93 -14.85
CA GLU A 9 -20.69 -4.47 -16.20
C GLU A 9 -20.81 -6.00 -16.15
N ILE A 10 -20.86 -6.66 -17.31
CA ILE A 10 -20.81 -8.13 -17.40
C ILE A 10 -19.45 -8.51 -17.96
N PRO A 11 -18.60 -9.24 -17.21
CA PRO A 11 -18.80 -9.70 -15.83
C PRO A 11 -18.66 -8.57 -14.78
N PRO A 12 -19.38 -8.63 -13.65
CA PRO A 12 -19.28 -7.59 -12.63
C PRO A 12 -17.90 -7.59 -11.99
N ARG A 13 -17.29 -6.40 -11.84
CA ARG A 13 -15.97 -6.24 -11.20
C ARG A 13 -15.98 -5.21 -10.08
N VAL A 14 -15.02 -5.38 -9.18
CA VAL A 14 -14.75 -4.49 -8.06
C VAL A 14 -13.27 -4.15 -8.07
N GLU A 15 -12.95 -2.87 -7.92
CA GLU A 15 -11.58 -2.39 -7.80
C GLU A 15 -11.36 -1.69 -6.47
N TYR A 16 -10.15 -1.85 -5.95
CA TYR A 16 -9.68 -1.17 -4.75
C TYR A 16 -8.51 -0.26 -5.12
N SER A 17 -8.53 0.96 -4.60
CA SER A 17 -7.49 1.96 -4.82
C SER A 17 -7.14 2.66 -3.52
N LEU A 18 -5.96 3.26 -3.45
CA LEU A 18 -5.59 4.11 -2.32
C LEU A 18 -6.34 5.45 -2.41
N THR A 19 -6.91 5.89 -1.29
CA THR A 19 -7.35 7.28 -1.12
C THR A 19 -6.14 8.20 -1.09
N GLU A 20 -6.32 9.51 -1.26
CA GLU A 20 -5.24 10.50 -1.15
C GLU A 20 -4.45 10.33 0.16
N SER A 21 -5.15 10.28 1.29
CA SER A 21 -4.55 9.95 2.59
C SER A 21 -3.84 8.60 2.67
N GLY A 22 -4.24 7.60 1.87
CA GLY A 22 -3.57 6.31 1.80
C GLY A 22 -2.29 6.36 0.96
N LYS A 23 -2.25 7.23 -0.05
CA LYS A 23 -1.03 7.51 -0.82
C LYS A 23 -0.02 8.26 0.04
N ASP A 24 -0.45 9.23 0.84
CA ASP A 24 0.43 9.96 1.77
C ASP A 24 1.07 9.01 2.78
N LEU A 25 0.29 8.07 3.31
CA LEU A 25 0.78 7.04 4.23
C LEU A 25 1.84 6.13 3.58
N THR A 26 1.85 5.98 2.25
CA THR A 26 2.88 5.20 1.54
C THR A 26 4.28 5.78 1.74
N THR A 27 4.40 7.10 1.89
CA THR A 27 5.69 7.75 2.19
C THR A 27 6.23 7.29 3.55
N ILE A 28 5.38 7.25 4.58
CA ILE A 28 5.75 6.78 5.92
C ILE A 28 6.22 5.33 5.88
N PHE A 29 5.52 4.47 5.13
CA PHE A 29 5.94 3.07 4.97
C PHE A 29 7.29 2.93 4.26
N LYS A 30 7.59 3.80 3.27
CA LYS A 30 8.92 3.83 2.63
C LYS A 30 10.01 4.28 3.60
N ASP A 31 9.73 5.26 4.45
CA ASP A 31 10.69 5.71 5.46
C ASP A 31 10.96 4.61 6.49
N LEU A 32 9.91 3.90 6.92
CA LEU A 32 10.02 2.73 7.78
C LEU A 32 10.81 1.59 7.10
N GLU A 33 10.56 1.33 5.82
CA GLU A 33 11.34 0.36 5.03
C GLU A 33 12.82 0.77 4.95
N ALA A 34 13.11 2.04 4.66
CA ALA A 34 14.47 2.55 4.57
C ALA A 34 15.20 2.46 5.91
N TRP A 35 14.53 2.81 7.00
CA TRP A 35 15.03 2.62 8.35
C TRP A 35 15.31 1.13 8.64
N GLY A 36 14.36 0.27 8.30
CA GLY A 36 14.47 -1.18 8.46
C GLY A 36 15.62 -1.77 7.65
N ARG A 37 15.86 -1.30 6.43
CA ARG A 37 17.02 -1.73 5.61
C ARG A 37 18.35 -1.21 6.15
N LYS A 38 18.35 -0.05 6.80
CA LYS A 38 19.56 0.58 7.35
C LYS A 38 20.03 -0.09 8.64
N TRP A 39 19.09 -0.53 9.49
CA TRP A 39 19.39 -1.02 10.84
C TRP A 39 18.95 -2.46 11.10
N GLY A 40 18.01 -2.98 10.29
CA GLY A 40 17.64 -4.39 10.27
C GLY A 40 18.70 -5.17 9.52
N GLU A 41 19.79 -5.47 10.22
CA GLU A 41 20.82 -6.40 9.74
C GLU A 41 20.18 -7.71 9.25
N LYS A 42 20.81 -8.33 8.24
CA LYS A 42 20.42 -9.63 7.67
C LYS A 42 20.52 -10.74 8.72
N SER A 43 19.53 -10.86 9.59
CA SER A 43 19.39 -11.99 10.51
C SER A 43 18.61 -13.13 9.86
N PHE A 44 19.07 -13.61 8.71
CA PHE A 44 18.73 -14.95 8.20
C PHE A 44 19.91 -15.43 7.36
N THR A 45 20.94 -15.95 8.04
CA THR A 45 21.82 -17.01 7.51
C THR A 45 21.28 -18.32 8.05
#